data_AF-A0A4R6WPM8-F1
#
_entry.id   AF-A0A4R6WPM8-F1
#
_cell.length_a   1.000
_cell.length_b   1.000
_cell.length_c   1.000
_cell.angle_alpha   90.00
_cell.angle_beta   90.00
_cell.angle_gamma   90.00
#
_symmetry.space_group_name_H-M   'P 1'
#
loop_
_entity.id
_entity.type
_entity.pdbx_description
1 polymer ?
#
loop_
_entity_poly.entity_id
_entity_poly.type
_entity_poly.pdbx_seq_one_letter_code
_entity_poly.pdbx_strand_id
1 'polypeptide(L)'
;MLDMVRYDLGRQDSDAYDPTPYYNWSHPAKGDLAIGSDAHRDAFCRLLTDTYNPYKPAVIPWPKLSDEELARLAALPFWDTAVAIEGRASLRMQWQADRLADKQVAAALSLNAAEERRHKEVLHNMLSFYKIELGPEPVYLPPKEPEFGFLRTGYGECINSFFAFGLFDMARSSGFFPPALVETFEPVIQEEARHIMFFVNYVAWRRARLGLLPRLWFDLKCLVAIAEQFANRIGMAIETRRRRSKVKSNFLTAGASSVARGFSKKKFFQLCLSENDRRMAGYDSRLLRPMMMPRLVGQLLRFMK
;
A
#
# COMPACT_ATOMS: atom_id res chain seq x y z
N MET A 1 -7.74 -17.32 30.29
CA MET A 1 -8.64 -17.93 29.29
C MET A 1 -8.24 -17.30 27.95
N LEU A 2 -7.20 -17.88 27.33
CA LEU A 2 -6.54 -17.39 26.12
C LEU A 2 -6.96 -18.35 25.01
N ASP A 3 -7.99 -18.00 24.25
CA ASP A 3 -8.32 -18.73 23.03
C ASP A 3 -7.43 -18.20 21.91
N MET A 4 -6.30 -18.91 21.76
CA MET A 4 -5.48 -18.91 20.57
C MET A 4 -6.35 -19.37 19.40
N VAL A 5 -6.64 -18.45 18.48
CA VAL A 5 -7.26 -18.75 17.18
C VAL A 5 -6.38 -19.77 16.47
N ARG A 6 -6.78 -21.05 16.50
CA ARG A 6 -6.19 -22.10 15.67
C ARG A 6 -6.72 -21.90 14.25
N TYR A 7 -5.85 -21.51 13.33
CA TYR A 7 -6.11 -21.60 11.91
C TYR A 7 -6.03 -23.08 11.50
N ASP A 8 -7.17 -23.66 11.12
CA ASP A 8 -7.25 -24.97 10.49
C ASP A 8 -6.86 -24.82 9.02
N LEU A 9 -5.59 -25.07 8.69
CA LEU A 9 -5.07 -25.01 7.33
C LEU A 9 -5.37 -26.32 6.59
N GLY A 10 -6.64 -26.50 6.25
CA GLY A 10 -7.06 -27.42 5.21
C GLY A 10 -6.42 -27.00 3.87
N ARG A 11 -5.77 -27.96 3.22
CA ARG A 11 -5.17 -27.85 1.88
C ARG A 11 -6.19 -27.24 0.90
N GLN A 12 -6.06 -25.95 0.56
CA GLN A 12 -6.91 -25.28 -0.42
C GLN A 12 -6.43 -25.59 -1.84
N ASP A 13 -7.31 -26.19 -2.64
CA ASP A 13 -7.17 -26.23 -4.10
C ASP A 13 -7.09 -24.78 -4.63
N SER A 14 -6.01 -24.47 -5.34
CA SER A 14 -5.50 -23.11 -5.57
C SER A 14 -6.22 -22.28 -6.65
N ASP A 15 -7.47 -22.62 -7.02
CA ASP A 15 -8.20 -21.94 -8.10
C ASP A 15 -9.49 -21.21 -7.65
N ALA A 16 -9.86 -21.28 -6.36
CA ALA A 16 -11.06 -20.60 -5.86
C ALA A 16 -10.74 -19.23 -5.25
N TYR A 17 -11.44 -18.19 -5.71
CA TYR A 17 -11.49 -16.88 -5.06
C TYR A 17 -12.07 -17.04 -3.65
N ASP A 18 -11.27 -16.80 -2.61
CA ASP A 18 -11.74 -16.72 -1.22
C ASP A 18 -12.26 -15.28 -0.96
N PRO A 19 -13.58 -15.07 -0.80
CA PRO A 19 -14.14 -13.74 -0.58
C PRO A 19 -13.97 -13.24 0.86
N THR A 20 -13.38 -14.02 1.76
CA THR A 20 -13.33 -13.70 3.19
C THR A 20 -12.44 -12.46 3.42
N PRO A 21 -12.95 -11.42 4.10
CA PRO A 21 -12.14 -10.27 4.47
C PRO A 21 -11.03 -10.68 5.44
N TYR A 22 -9.82 -10.14 5.25
CA TYR A 22 -8.70 -10.43 6.16
C TYR A 22 -8.91 -9.93 7.59
N TYR A 23 -9.65 -8.84 7.74
CA TYR A 23 -9.94 -8.23 9.02
C TYR A 23 -11.44 -8.00 9.12
N ASN A 24 -11.96 -8.02 10.33
CA ASN A 24 -13.33 -7.61 10.61
C ASN A 24 -13.28 -6.53 11.69
N TRP A 25 -13.33 -5.28 11.26
CA TRP A 25 -13.31 -4.13 12.16
C TRP A 25 -14.40 -3.14 11.78
N SER A 26 -15.10 -2.64 12.78
CA SER A 26 -16.07 -1.55 12.63
C SER A 26 -15.95 -0.61 13.83
N HIS A 27 -16.13 0.68 13.60
CA HIS A 27 -16.05 1.66 14.67
C HIS A 27 -17.17 1.39 15.69
N PRO A 28 -16.89 1.38 17.02
CA PRO A 28 -17.88 0.97 18.02
C PRO A 28 -19.16 1.81 18.04
N ALA A 29 -19.04 3.11 17.76
CA ALA A 29 -20.20 4.00 17.70
C ALA A 29 -21.09 3.61 16.50
N LYS A 30 -22.38 3.37 16.77
CA LYS A 30 -23.41 3.02 15.78
C LYS A 30 -24.05 4.29 15.20
N GLY A 31 -24.77 4.13 14.08
CA GLY A 31 -25.47 5.22 13.39
C GLY A 31 -24.70 5.83 12.22
N ASP A 32 -25.21 6.92 11.69
CA ASP A 32 -24.62 7.57 10.51
C ASP A 32 -23.29 8.23 10.84
N LEU A 33 -22.36 8.17 9.88
CA LEU A 33 -21.04 8.79 9.99
C LEU A 33 -20.95 9.96 9.01
N ALA A 34 -21.24 11.17 9.49
CA ALA A 34 -21.16 12.36 8.66
C ALA A 34 -19.70 12.65 8.26
N ILE A 35 -19.38 12.55 6.96
CA ILE A 35 -18.03 12.79 6.44
C ILE A 35 -17.58 14.21 6.79
N GLY A 36 -16.40 14.31 7.40
CA GLY A 36 -15.80 15.57 7.85
C GLY A 36 -16.13 15.97 9.29
N SER A 37 -17.05 15.26 9.95
CA SER A 37 -17.32 15.44 11.38
C SER A 37 -16.16 14.94 12.26
N ASP A 38 -16.20 15.29 13.55
CA ASP A 38 -15.28 14.74 14.54
C ASP A 38 -15.44 13.24 14.71
N ALA A 39 -16.67 12.71 14.65
CA ALA A 39 -16.93 11.27 14.68
C ALA A 39 -16.30 10.54 13.47
N HIS A 40 -16.34 11.15 12.28
CA HIS A 40 -15.63 10.63 11.10
C HIS A 40 -14.12 10.62 11.32
N ARG A 41 -13.57 11.68 11.91
CA ARG A 41 -12.16 11.74 12.30
C ARG A 41 -11.77 10.66 13.30
N ASP A 42 -12.60 10.46 14.31
CA ASP A 42 -12.39 9.42 15.31
C ASP A 42 -12.36 8.05 14.66
N ALA A 43 -13.33 7.78 13.77
CA ALA A 43 -13.44 6.51 13.08
C ALA A 43 -12.19 6.19 12.23
N PHE A 44 -11.72 7.11 11.38
CA PHE A 44 -10.55 6.80 10.56
C PHE A 44 -9.23 6.80 11.36
N CYS A 45 -9.13 7.57 12.46
CA CYS A 45 -7.95 7.50 13.33
C CYS A 45 -7.92 6.17 14.09
N ARG A 46 -9.07 5.75 14.62
CA ARG A 46 -9.21 4.49 15.34
C ARG A 46 -9.07 3.27 14.46
N LEU A 47 -9.37 3.37 13.18
CA LEU A 47 -9.03 2.33 12.21
C LEU A 47 -7.55 1.92 12.37
N LEU A 48 -6.62 2.87 12.43
CA LEU A 48 -5.19 2.56 12.59
C LEU A 48 -4.86 2.03 13.98
N THR A 49 -5.37 2.66 15.04
CA THR A 49 -4.97 2.29 16.41
C THR A 49 -5.58 0.96 16.87
N ASP A 50 -6.85 0.71 16.53
CA ASP A 50 -7.58 -0.46 16.99
C ASP A 50 -7.21 -1.73 16.21
N THR A 51 -6.65 -1.58 15.01
CA THR A 51 -6.20 -2.69 14.16
C THR A 51 -4.67 -2.79 14.04
N TYR A 52 -3.96 -2.07 14.91
CA TYR A 52 -2.51 -2.12 14.99
C TYR A 52 -2.03 -3.55 15.30
N ASN A 53 -1.11 -4.06 14.49
CA ASN A 53 -0.48 -5.36 14.71
C ASN A 53 1.00 -5.16 15.08
N PRO A 54 1.43 -5.43 16.32
CA PRO A 54 2.80 -5.21 16.78
C PRO A 54 3.78 -6.33 16.37
N TYR A 55 3.64 -6.93 15.18
CA TYR A 55 4.58 -7.94 14.71
C TYR A 55 6.00 -7.36 14.57
N LYS A 56 7.00 -8.19 14.85
CA LYS A 56 8.42 -7.78 14.95
C LYS A 56 9.22 -8.25 13.73
N PRO A 57 9.75 -7.34 12.89
CA PRO A 57 10.51 -7.72 11.70
C PRO A 57 11.74 -8.58 11.99
N ALA A 58 12.36 -8.40 13.15
CA ALA A 58 13.60 -9.09 13.53
C ALA A 58 13.44 -10.60 13.78
N VAL A 59 12.21 -11.08 13.94
CA VAL A 59 11.93 -12.50 14.26
C VAL A 59 11.04 -13.18 13.21
N ILE A 60 10.90 -12.57 12.02
CA ILE A 60 10.18 -13.21 10.91
C ILE A 60 10.93 -14.48 10.49
N PRO A 61 10.28 -15.67 10.50
CA PRO A 61 10.90 -16.92 10.11
C PRO A 61 10.97 -17.02 8.58
N TRP A 62 11.98 -16.40 7.99
CA TRP A 62 12.20 -16.44 6.54
C TRP A 62 12.33 -17.90 6.05
N PRO A 63 11.51 -18.34 5.07
CA PRO A 63 11.57 -19.71 4.58
C PRO A 63 12.87 -19.95 3.81
N LYS A 64 13.35 -21.20 3.82
CA LYS A 64 14.45 -21.60 2.94
C LYS A 64 13.93 -21.64 1.50
N LEU A 65 14.61 -20.92 0.61
CA LEU A 65 14.32 -20.91 -0.82
C LEU A 65 15.23 -21.90 -1.54
N SER A 66 14.73 -22.51 -2.61
CA SER A 66 15.57 -23.18 -3.61
C SER A 66 16.42 -22.15 -4.37
N ASP A 67 17.48 -22.63 -5.04
CA ASP A 67 18.36 -21.76 -5.82
C ASP A 67 17.61 -20.99 -6.92
N GLU A 68 16.59 -21.64 -7.52
CA GLU A 68 15.77 -21.02 -8.56
C GLU A 68 14.84 -19.93 -7.99
N GLU A 69 14.20 -20.18 -6.86
CA GLU A 69 13.35 -19.19 -6.17
C GLU A 69 14.17 -17.99 -5.70
N LEU A 70 15.35 -18.23 -5.13
CA LEU A 70 16.27 -17.18 -4.71
C LEU A 70 16.74 -16.36 -5.92
N ALA A 71 17.09 -17.02 -7.04
CA ALA A 71 17.47 -16.32 -8.26
C ALA A 71 16.33 -15.44 -8.80
N ARG A 72 15.07 -15.92 -8.76
CA ARG A 72 13.89 -15.10 -9.13
C ARG A 72 13.73 -13.89 -8.20
N LEU A 73 13.86 -14.08 -6.89
CA LEU A 73 13.75 -13.02 -5.89
C LEU A 73 14.84 -11.96 -6.07
N ALA A 74 16.10 -12.38 -6.23
CA ALA A 74 17.25 -11.51 -6.40
C ALA A 74 17.22 -10.74 -7.72
N ALA A 75 16.62 -11.30 -8.78
CA ALA A 75 16.53 -10.67 -10.09
C ALA A 75 15.50 -9.53 -10.17
N LEU A 76 14.66 -9.34 -9.15
CA LEU A 76 13.66 -8.27 -9.13
C LEU A 76 14.33 -6.89 -9.07
N PRO A 77 14.16 -6.02 -10.09
CA PRO A 77 15.00 -4.83 -10.25
C PRO A 77 14.49 -3.62 -9.44
N PHE A 78 13.80 -3.86 -8.33
CA PHE A 78 13.09 -2.81 -7.60
C PHE A 78 13.39 -2.75 -6.10
N TRP A 79 14.24 -3.63 -5.54
CA TRP A 79 14.48 -3.68 -4.09
C TRP A 79 14.99 -2.36 -3.50
N ASP A 80 16.01 -1.76 -4.11
CA ASP A 80 16.50 -0.43 -3.73
C ASP A 80 15.38 0.62 -3.74
N THR A 81 14.51 0.54 -4.75
CA THR A 81 13.40 1.48 -4.91
C THR A 81 12.32 1.26 -3.87
N ALA A 82 12.00 0.01 -3.53
CA ALA A 82 11.02 -0.34 -2.50
C ALA A 82 11.48 0.18 -1.13
N VAL A 83 12.70 -0.17 -0.69
CA VAL A 83 13.28 0.32 0.57
C VAL A 83 13.31 1.86 0.61
N ALA A 84 13.65 2.50 -0.51
CA ALA A 84 13.68 3.96 -0.60
C ALA A 84 12.30 4.62 -0.57
N ILE A 85 11.25 3.92 -1.03
CA ILE A 85 9.87 4.40 -0.94
C ILE A 85 9.42 4.37 0.52
N GLU A 86 9.62 3.26 1.24
CA GLU A 86 9.18 3.13 2.65
C GLU A 86 9.92 4.12 3.57
N GLY A 87 11.24 4.26 3.37
CA GLY A 87 12.03 5.25 4.11
C GLY A 87 11.56 6.69 3.88
N ARG A 88 11.12 7.01 2.65
CA ARG A 88 10.58 8.34 2.32
C ARG A 88 9.15 8.52 2.82
N ALA A 89 8.32 7.49 2.77
CA ALA A 89 6.94 7.49 3.25
C ALA A 89 6.92 7.78 4.74
N SER A 90 7.62 6.96 5.53
CA SER A 90 7.77 7.14 6.98
C SER A 90 8.23 8.56 7.37
N LEU A 91 9.26 9.10 6.71
CA LEU A 91 9.73 10.46 6.98
C LEU A 91 8.64 11.50 6.71
N ARG A 92 7.97 11.43 5.55
CA ARG A 92 6.97 12.43 5.16
C ARG A 92 5.73 12.39 6.04
N MET A 93 5.29 11.20 6.41
CA MET A 93 4.16 11.02 7.31
C MET A 93 4.47 11.57 8.70
N GLN A 94 5.63 11.22 9.28
CA GLN A 94 6.04 11.76 10.58
C GLN A 94 6.18 13.29 10.53
N TRP A 95 6.80 13.82 9.48
CA TRP A 95 7.02 15.26 9.32
C TRP A 95 5.72 16.07 9.23
N GLN A 96 4.68 15.48 8.65
CA GLN A 96 3.33 16.04 8.65
C GLN A 96 2.65 15.87 10.00
N ALA A 97 2.76 14.70 10.63
CA ALA A 97 2.20 14.44 11.95
C ALA A 97 2.66 15.46 12.99
N ASP A 98 3.95 15.80 12.99
CA ASP A 98 4.57 16.78 13.89
C ASP A 98 3.96 18.19 13.78
N ARG A 99 3.27 18.49 12.68
CA ARG A 99 2.68 19.81 12.38
C ARG A 99 1.16 19.84 12.46
N LEU A 100 0.52 18.69 12.67
CA LEU A 100 -0.92 18.64 12.81
C LEU A 100 -1.34 19.21 14.18
N ALA A 101 -2.31 20.12 14.14
CA ALA A 101 -2.90 20.68 15.35
C ALA A 101 -3.80 19.66 16.08
N ASP A 102 -4.57 18.87 15.32
CA ASP A 102 -5.39 17.79 15.86
C ASP A 102 -4.50 16.64 16.33
N LYS A 103 -4.46 16.42 17.65
CA LYS A 103 -3.55 15.46 18.29
C LYS A 103 -3.88 14.01 17.98
N GLN A 104 -5.13 13.70 17.71
CA GLN A 104 -5.56 12.35 17.39
C GLN A 104 -5.17 11.98 15.96
N VAL A 105 -5.36 12.91 15.01
CA VAL A 105 -4.90 12.72 13.64
C VAL A 105 -3.37 12.67 13.60
N ALA A 106 -2.69 13.52 14.38
CA ALA A 106 -1.23 13.47 14.53
C ALA A 106 -0.76 12.09 15.03
N ALA A 107 -1.36 11.57 16.11
CA ALA A 107 -1.00 10.28 16.67
C ALA A 107 -1.23 9.12 15.69
N ALA A 108 -2.37 9.11 15.00
CA ALA A 108 -2.69 8.10 14.00
C ALA A 108 -1.71 8.15 12.80
N LEU A 109 -1.35 9.36 12.35
CA LEU A 109 -0.38 9.53 11.26
C LEU A 109 1.06 9.16 11.69
N SER A 110 1.43 9.42 12.94
CA SER A 110 2.71 8.95 13.50
C SER A 110 2.75 7.42 13.61
N LEU A 111 1.63 6.78 13.97
CA LEU A 111 1.53 5.32 13.94
C LEU A 111 1.74 4.78 12.52
N ASN A 112 1.06 5.37 11.53
CA ASN A 112 1.28 5.04 10.12
C ASN A 112 2.76 5.20 9.72
N ALA A 113 3.39 6.33 10.07
CA ALA A 113 4.82 6.55 9.83
C ALA A 113 5.74 5.49 10.46
N ALA A 114 5.36 4.95 11.62
CA ALA A 114 6.09 3.87 12.28
C ALA A 114 5.90 2.52 11.57
N GLU A 115 4.69 2.25 11.06
CA GLU A 115 4.40 1.07 10.24
C GLU A 115 5.20 1.09 8.92
N GLU A 116 5.23 2.23 8.23
CA GLU A 116 6.08 2.45 7.04
C GLU A 116 7.56 2.21 7.31
N ARG A 117 8.07 2.72 8.45
CA ARG A 117 9.45 2.47 8.86
C ARG A 117 9.69 0.98 9.09
N ARG A 118 8.70 0.29 9.64
CA ARG A 118 8.77 -1.15 9.86
C ARG A 118 8.71 -1.93 8.54
N HIS A 119 7.96 -1.50 7.53
CA HIS A 119 7.98 -2.13 6.20
C HIS A 119 9.37 -2.08 5.59
N LYS A 120 10.06 -0.94 5.73
CA LYS A 120 11.47 -0.81 5.35
C LYS A 120 12.34 -1.85 6.07
N GLU A 121 12.17 -2.03 7.38
CA GLU A 121 12.93 -3.01 8.18
C GLU A 121 12.63 -4.46 7.73
N VAL A 122 11.37 -4.79 7.44
CA VAL A 122 10.98 -6.09 6.90
C VAL A 122 11.73 -6.38 5.59
N LEU A 123 11.70 -5.43 4.65
CA LEU A 123 12.40 -5.55 3.36
C LEU A 123 13.92 -5.69 3.57
N HIS A 124 14.51 -4.85 4.42
CA HIS A 124 15.95 -4.89 4.69
C HIS A 124 16.38 -6.22 5.32
N ASN A 125 15.61 -6.73 6.28
CA ASN A 125 15.88 -8.00 6.95
C ASN A 125 15.74 -9.19 5.99
N MET A 126 14.73 -9.18 5.13
CA MET A 126 14.55 -10.21 4.09
C MET A 126 15.77 -10.27 3.17
N LEU A 127 16.15 -9.12 2.61
CA LEU A 127 17.25 -9.04 1.65
C LEU A 127 18.58 -9.42 2.30
N SER A 128 18.81 -9.00 3.54
CA SER A 128 19.98 -9.41 4.32
C SER A 128 19.99 -10.92 4.59
N PHE A 129 18.86 -11.51 4.97
CA PHE A 129 18.73 -12.96 5.21
C PHE A 129 19.08 -13.77 3.96
N TYR A 130 18.56 -13.35 2.80
CA TYR A 130 18.81 -14.00 1.51
C TYR A 130 20.11 -13.55 0.82
N LYS A 131 20.91 -12.69 1.46
CA LYS A 131 22.17 -12.14 0.94
C LYS A 131 22.00 -11.45 -0.43
N ILE A 132 20.87 -10.78 -0.62
CA ILE A 132 20.60 -9.96 -1.79
C ILE A 132 21.19 -8.57 -1.52
N GLU A 133 22.13 -8.16 -2.37
CA GLU A 133 22.81 -6.87 -2.21
C GLU A 133 21.85 -5.70 -2.43
N LEU A 134 21.88 -4.75 -1.49
CA LEU A 134 21.20 -3.47 -1.62
C LEU A 134 22.21 -2.41 -2.03
N GLY A 135 21.78 -1.52 -2.93
CA GLY A 135 22.50 -0.28 -3.20
C GLY A 135 22.53 0.64 -1.98
N PRO A 136 23.37 1.70 -2.01
CA PRO A 136 23.42 2.67 -0.93
C PRO A 136 22.06 3.35 -0.76
N GLU A 137 21.61 3.41 0.49
CA GLU A 137 20.34 4.04 0.82
C GLU A 137 20.40 5.56 0.60
N PRO A 138 19.43 6.17 -0.10
CA PRO A 138 19.41 7.61 -0.29
C PRO A 138 19.13 8.35 1.02
N VAL A 139 19.70 9.55 1.17
CA VAL A 139 19.34 10.44 2.26
C VAL A 139 17.94 11.00 2.04
N TYR A 140 17.03 10.74 2.99
CA TYR A 140 15.68 11.28 2.97
C TYR A 140 15.67 12.67 3.60
N LEU A 141 15.34 13.68 2.82
CA LEU A 141 15.19 15.04 3.30
C LEU A 141 13.72 15.37 3.59
N PRO A 142 13.43 16.07 4.70
CA PRO A 142 12.07 16.50 4.98
C PRO A 142 11.56 17.40 3.85
N PRO A 143 10.29 17.24 3.42
CA PRO A 143 9.73 18.09 2.39
C PRO A 143 9.60 19.53 2.90
N LYS A 144 9.82 20.51 2.01
CA LYS A 144 9.60 21.94 2.29
C LYS A 144 8.17 22.22 2.76
N GLU A 145 7.21 21.57 2.11
CA GLU A 145 5.79 21.67 2.42
C GLU A 145 5.30 20.28 2.90
N PRO A 146 5.05 20.11 4.21
CA PRO A 146 4.76 18.81 4.82
C PRO A 146 3.42 18.21 4.38
N GLU A 147 2.37 19.03 4.25
CA GLU A 147 1.04 18.57 3.86
C GLU A 147 1.08 18.04 2.42
N PHE A 148 1.75 18.76 1.52
CA PHE A 148 1.96 18.35 0.15
C PHE A 148 2.90 17.14 0.04
N GLY A 149 3.91 17.05 0.91
CA GLY A 149 4.73 15.84 1.06
C GLY A 149 3.87 14.61 1.37
N PHE A 150 2.99 14.72 2.35
CA PHE A 150 2.06 13.67 2.74
C PHE A 150 1.04 13.34 1.64
N LEU A 151 0.42 14.35 1.02
CA LEU A 151 -0.52 14.15 -0.09
C LEU A 151 0.11 13.36 -1.25
N ARG A 152 1.35 13.70 -1.62
CA ARG A 152 2.07 12.96 -2.67
C ARG A 152 2.33 11.51 -2.30
N THR A 153 2.68 11.25 -1.04
CA THR A 153 2.92 9.90 -0.53
C THR A 153 1.63 9.09 -0.53
N GLY A 154 0.56 9.59 0.10
CA GLY A 154 -0.71 8.84 0.20
C GLY A 154 -1.41 8.60 -1.14
N TYR A 155 -1.36 9.54 -2.10
CA TYR A 155 -1.83 9.26 -3.46
C TYR A 155 -0.94 8.25 -4.19
N GLY A 156 0.37 8.26 -3.90
CA GLY A 156 1.31 7.26 -4.39
C GLY A 156 1.00 5.86 -3.88
N GLU A 157 0.77 5.70 -2.59
CA GLU A 157 0.32 4.47 -1.92
C GLU A 157 -1.01 4.00 -2.51
N CYS A 158 -2.02 4.87 -2.64
CA CYS A 158 -3.30 4.48 -3.26
C CYS A 158 -3.14 3.83 -4.64
N ILE A 159 -2.16 4.29 -5.44
CA ILE A 159 -1.86 3.69 -6.74
C ILE A 159 -1.02 2.41 -6.58
N ASN A 160 0.00 2.46 -5.71
CA ASN A 160 0.90 1.34 -5.48
C ASN A 160 0.19 0.14 -4.87
N SER A 161 -0.51 0.32 -3.76
CA SER A 161 -1.23 -0.74 -3.05
C SER A 161 -2.28 -1.37 -3.95
N PHE A 162 -3.03 -0.60 -4.76
CA PHE A 162 -3.99 -1.15 -5.74
C PHE A 162 -3.38 -2.20 -6.68
N PHE A 163 -2.22 -1.91 -7.26
CA PHE A 163 -1.54 -2.86 -8.15
C PHE A 163 -0.75 -3.93 -7.38
N ALA A 164 -0.21 -3.59 -6.21
CA ALA A 164 0.50 -4.52 -5.35
C ALA A 164 -0.43 -5.62 -4.84
N PHE A 165 -1.68 -5.31 -4.50
CA PHE A 165 -2.68 -6.29 -4.08
C PHE A 165 -2.90 -7.37 -5.13
N GLY A 166 -3.10 -6.99 -6.38
CA GLY A 166 -3.22 -7.96 -7.48
C GLY A 166 -1.92 -8.70 -7.79
N LEU A 167 -0.77 -8.01 -7.67
CA LEU A 167 0.54 -8.64 -7.86
C LEU A 167 0.82 -9.73 -6.83
N PHE A 168 0.41 -9.47 -5.59
CA PHE A 168 0.63 -10.35 -4.45
C PHE A 168 -0.20 -11.62 -4.55
N ASP A 169 -1.50 -11.51 -4.86
CA ASP A 169 -2.32 -12.70 -5.08
C ASP A 169 -1.86 -13.49 -6.31
N MET A 170 -1.41 -12.83 -7.36
CA MET A 170 -0.82 -13.51 -8.51
C MET A 170 0.48 -14.24 -8.13
N ALA A 171 1.34 -13.65 -7.32
CA ALA A 171 2.55 -14.31 -6.82
C ALA A 171 2.21 -15.56 -6.00
N ARG A 172 1.15 -15.48 -5.18
CA ARG A 172 0.61 -16.58 -4.38
C ARG A 172 0.04 -17.71 -5.25
N SER A 173 -0.83 -17.38 -6.21
CA SER A 173 -1.58 -18.35 -7.02
C SER A 173 -0.75 -18.97 -8.15
N SER A 174 0.25 -18.27 -8.67
CA SER A 174 1.13 -18.78 -9.74
C SER A 174 2.27 -19.67 -9.25
N GLY A 175 2.53 -19.73 -7.94
CA GLY A 175 3.71 -20.40 -7.38
C GLY A 175 5.03 -19.71 -7.74
N PHE A 176 5.00 -18.46 -8.20
CA PHE A 176 6.21 -17.70 -8.54
C PHE A 176 7.16 -17.58 -7.35
N PHE A 177 6.57 -17.40 -6.15
CA PHE A 177 7.23 -17.50 -4.86
C PHE A 177 6.59 -18.59 -4.01
N PRO A 178 7.34 -19.21 -3.08
CA PRO A 178 6.75 -20.20 -2.18
C PRO A 178 5.68 -19.53 -1.30
N PRO A 179 4.55 -20.21 -1.03
CA PRO A 179 3.46 -19.66 -0.22
C PRO A 179 3.94 -19.10 1.13
N ALA A 180 4.86 -19.80 1.80
CA ALA A 180 5.45 -19.35 3.06
C ALA A 180 6.13 -17.98 2.94
N LEU A 181 6.80 -17.66 1.82
CA LEU A 181 7.42 -16.35 1.64
C LEU A 181 6.35 -15.28 1.43
N VAL A 182 5.35 -15.57 0.61
CA VAL A 182 4.23 -14.65 0.37
C VAL A 182 3.51 -14.34 1.69
N GLU A 183 3.16 -15.36 2.47
CA GLU A 183 2.46 -15.22 3.76
C GLU A 183 3.20 -14.32 4.76
N THR A 184 4.54 -14.29 4.77
CA THR A 184 5.29 -13.38 5.66
C THR A 184 5.00 -11.91 5.43
N PHE A 185 4.57 -11.53 4.22
CA PHE A 185 4.24 -10.17 3.84
C PHE A 185 2.77 -9.81 4.06
N GLU A 186 1.89 -10.76 4.36
CA GLU A 186 0.46 -10.46 4.54
C GLU A 186 0.20 -9.34 5.59
N PRO A 187 0.92 -9.28 6.74
CA PRO A 187 0.78 -8.16 7.67
C PRO A 187 1.14 -6.79 7.06
N VAL A 188 2.17 -6.73 6.19
CA VAL A 188 2.58 -5.52 5.47
C VAL A 188 1.49 -5.09 4.50
N ILE A 189 0.97 -6.04 3.71
CA ILE A 189 -0.08 -5.75 2.73
C ILE A 189 -1.38 -5.31 3.39
N GLN A 190 -1.67 -5.83 4.59
CA GLN A 190 -2.80 -5.34 5.36
C GLN A 190 -2.60 -3.92 5.88
N GLU A 191 -1.39 -3.59 6.34
CA GLU A 191 -1.02 -2.24 6.76
C GLU A 191 -1.22 -1.23 5.65
N GLU A 192 -0.76 -1.54 4.44
CA GLU A 192 -0.98 -0.76 3.24
C GLU A 192 -2.47 -0.46 3.00
N ALA A 193 -3.35 -1.46 3.16
CA ALA A 193 -4.79 -1.26 3.03
C ALA A 193 -5.33 -0.26 4.07
N ARG A 194 -4.79 -0.26 5.29
CA ARG A 194 -5.17 0.70 6.34
C ARG A 194 -4.63 2.08 6.08
N HIS A 195 -3.42 2.20 5.56
CA HIS A 195 -2.78 3.47 5.25
C HIS A 195 -3.56 4.24 4.19
N ILE A 196 -3.93 3.58 3.09
CA ILE A 196 -4.72 4.20 2.01
C ILE A 196 -6.13 4.54 2.48
N MET A 197 -6.73 3.72 3.37
CA MET A 197 -8.03 4.00 3.98
C MET A 197 -7.97 5.22 4.90
N PHE A 198 -6.97 5.29 5.79
CA PHE A 198 -6.72 6.48 6.61
C PHE A 198 -6.54 7.73 5.74
N PHE A 199 -5.72 7.63 4.69
CA PHE A 199 -5.39 8.74 3.81
C PHE A 199 -6.62 9.35 3.13
N VAL A 200 -7.47 8.55 2.49
CA VAL A 200 -8.64 9.10 1.77
C VAL A 200 -9.67 9.72 2.70
N ASN A 201 -9.83 9.16 3.90
CA ASN A 201 -10.70 9.72 4.93
C ASN A 201 -10.11 11.01 5.54
N TYR A 202 -8.79 11.05 5.75
CA TYR A 202 -8.08 12.28 6.15
C TYR A 202 -8.28 13.39 5.10
N VAL A 203 -8.10 13.10 3.81
CA VAL A 203 -8.27 14.10 2.73
C VAL A 203 -9.69 14.66 2.74
N ALA A 204 -10.71 13.80 2.86
CA ALA A 204 -12.10 14.24 2.92
C ALA A 204 -12.39 15.08 4.17
N TRP A 205 -11.89 14.66 5.33
CA TRP A 205 -12.03 15.39 6.59
C TRP A 205 -11.32 16.75 6.55
N ARG A 206 -10.08 16.78 6.09
CA ARG A 206 -9.29 18.00 5.94
C ARG A 206 -10.00 18.98 5.03
N ARG A 207 -10.46 18.51 3.86
CA ARG A 207 -11.20 19.32 2.89
C ARG A 207 -12.50 19.90 3.46
N ALA A 208 -13.26 19.13 4.22
CA ALA A 208 -14.53 19.56 4.81
C ALA A 208 -14.37 20.67 5.86
N ARG A 209 -13.19 20.76 6.50
CA ARG A 209 -12.89 21.75 7.54
C ARG A 209 -12.23 23.03 7.04
N LEU A 210 -11.99 23.14 5.74
CA LEU A 210 -11.43 24.34 5.13
C LEU A 210 -12.54 25.28 4.66
N GLY A 211 -12.34 26.57 4.88
CA GLY A 211 -13.13 27.61 4.20
C GLY A 211 -12.91 27.58 2.68
N LEU A 212 -13.73 28.31 1.91
CA LEU A 212 -13.78 28.19 0.45
C LEU A 212 -12.41 28.37 -0.25
N LEU A 213 -11.68 29.47 0.03
CA LEU A 213 -10.39 29.73 -0.63
C LEU A 213 -9.29 28.72 -0.24
N PRO A 214 -9.05 28.43 1.06
CA PRO A 214 -8.12 27.37 1.44
C PRO A 214 -8.50 25.99 0.87
N ARG A 215 -9.80 25.70 0.73
CA ARG A 215 -10.28 24.46 0.14
C ARG A 215 -9.92 24.35 -1.34
N LEU A 216 -10.08 25.42 -2.11
CA LEU A 216 -9.66 25.44 -3.52
C LEU A 216 -8.15 25.21 -3.67
N TRP A 217 -7.36 25.83 -2.80
CA TRP A 217 -5.91 25.62 -2.79
C TRP A 217 -5.54 24.18 -2.41
N PHE A 218 -6.21 23.60 -1.41
CA PHE A 218 -6.03 22.20 -1.02
C PHE A 218 -6.43 21.23 -2.14
N ASP A 219 -7.55 21.49 -2.82
CA ASP A 219 -7.99 20.70 -3.98
C ASP A 219 -6.94 20.76 -5.11
N LEU A 220 -6.35 21.94 -5.37
CA LEU A 220 -5.24 22.07 -6.33
C LEU A 220 -4.00 21.28 -5.90
N LYS A 221 -3.59 21.33 -4.62
CA LYS A 221 -2.49 20.50 -4.11
C LYS A 221 -2.75 19.00 -4.36
N CYS A 222 -3.98 18.54 -4.14
CA CYS A 222 -4.36 17.16 -4.39
C CYS A 222 -4.25 16.81 -5.89
N LEU A 223 -4.75 17.67 -6.77
CA LEU A 223 -4.65 17.48 -8.22
C LEU A 223 -3.19 17.41 -8.69
N VAL A 224 -2.33 18.31 -8.20
CA VAL A 224 -0.90 18.30 -8.52
C VAL A 224 -0.24 17.03 -8.00
N ALA A 225 -0.54 16.62 -6.76
CA ALA A 225 0.00 15.38 -6.20
C ALA A 225 -0.39 14.15 -7.04
N ILE A 226 -1.64 14.04 -7.47
CA ILE A 226 -2.11 12.98 -8.38
C ILE A 226 -1.38 13.05 -9.73
N ALA A 227 -1.29 14.25 -10.33
CA ALA A 227 -0.64 14.45 -11.61
C ALA A 227 0.84 14.03 -11.57
N GLU A 228 1.58 14.36 -10.50
CA GLU A 228 2.96 13.92 -10.31
C GLU A 228 3.06 12.38 -10.29
N GLN A 229 2.11 11.67 -9.67
CA GLN A 229 2.12 10.20 -9.65
C GLN A 229 1.97 9.58 -11.04
N PHE A 230 1.10 10.14 -11.89
CA PHE A 230 0.93 9.66 -13.26
C PHE A 230 2.08 10.10 -14.17
N ALA A 231 2.54 11.34 -14.07
CA ALA A 231 3.65 11.86 -14.86
C ALA A 231 4.94 11.04 -14.65
N ASN A 232 5.27 10.73 -13.39
CA ASN A 232 6.42 9.89 -13.04
C ASN A 232 6.31 8.47 -13.64
N ARG A 233 5.10 7.95 -13.84
CA ARG A 233 4.87 6.62 -14.44
C ARG A 233 4.93 6.67 -15.98
N ILE A 234 4.41 7.74 -16.60
CA ILE A 234 4.43 7.94 -18.05
C ILE A 234 5.85 8.28 -18.55
N GLY A 235 6.54 9.20 -17.89
CA GLY A 235 7.90 9.62 -18.26
C GLY A 235 8.87 8.43 -18.34
N MET A 236 8.77 7.52 -17.37
CA MET A 236 9.57 6.29 -17.32
C MET A 236 9.19 5.28 -18.39
N ALA A 237 7.89 5.14 -18.71
CA ALA A 237 7.44 4.29 -19.81
C ALA A 237 7.97 4.78 -21.17
N ILE A 238 8.03 6.11 -21.35
CA ILE A 238 8.62 6.75 -22.54
C ILE A 238 10.15 6.54 -22.58
N GLU A 239 10.85 6.72 -21.45
CA GLU A 239 12.30 6.52 -21.38
C GLU A 239 12.71 5.06 -21.62
N THR A 240 11.97 4.11 -21.02
CA THR A 240 12.13 2.66 -21.25
C THR A 240 11.93 2.30 -22.73
N ARG A 241 11.02 2.98 -23.42
CA ARG A 241 10.80 2.79 -24.87
C ARG A 241 11.91 3.41 -25.73
N ARG A 242 12.52 4.52 -25.27
CA ARG A 242 13.56 5.26 -26.00
C ARG A 242 14.96 4.66 -25.86
N ARG A 243 15.29 4.01 -24.74
CA ARG A 243 16.59 3.37 -24.50
C ARG A 243 16.40 1.85 -24.40
N ARG A 244 17.05 1.07 -25.29
CA ARG A 244 17.28 -0.38 -25.12
C ARG A 244 18.31 -0.67 -23.99
N SER A 245 18.22 0.03 -22.85
CA SER A 245 19.12 -0.16 -21.70
C SER A 245 18.34 -0.33 -20.40
N LYS A 246 18.98 -0.96 -19.41
CA LYS A 246 18.47 -1.18 -18.05
C LYS A 246 18.23 0.15 -17.32
N VAL A 247 17.11 0.81 -17.59
CA VAL A 247 16.62 1.91 -16.77
C VAL A 247 16.04 1.31 -15.48
N LYS A 248 16.30 1.93 -14.32
CA LYS A 248 15.67 1.58 -13.04
C LYS A 248 14.14 1.69 -13.20
N SER A 249 13.47 0.55 -13.33
CA SER A 249 12.02 0.47 -13.53
C SER A 249 11.26 0.82 -12.26
N ASN A 250 10.15 1.57 -12.37
CA ASN A 250 9.27 1.83 -11.22
C ASN A 250 8.80 0.49 -10.61
N PHE A 251 8.73 0.44 -9.27
CA PHE A 251 8.34 -0.74 -8.49
C PHE A 251 7.19 -1.54 -9.11
N LEU A 252 6.11 -0.85 -9.47
CA LEU A 252 4.92 -1.45 -10.09
C LEU A 252 5.16 -2.03 -11.49
N THR A 253 5.81 -1.27 -12.38
CA THR A 253 6.07 -1.71 -13.76
C THR A 253 7.05 -2.89 -13.78
N ALA A 254 8.04 -2.83 -12.91
CA ALA A 254 9.05 -3.86 -12.68
C ALA A 254 8.44 -5.15 -12.13
N GLY A 255 7.65 -5.03 -11.05
CA GLY A 255 6.94 -6.13 -10.42
C GLY A 255 5.96 -6.79 -11.38
N ALA A 256 5.10 -6.00 -12.03
CA ALA A 256 4.16 -6.52 -13.02
C ALA A 256 4.87 -7.22 -14.19
N SER A 257 5.98 -6.68 -14.71
CA SER A 257 6.68 -7.30 -15.84
C SER A 257 7.49 -8.55 -15.47
N SER A 258 7.75 -8.78 -14.18
CA SER A 258 8.52 -9.93 -13.68
C SER A 258 7.60 -11.05 -13.21
N VAL A 259 6.55 -10.73 -12.46
CA VAL A 259 5.60 -11.71 -11.88
C VAL A 259 4.42 -11.98 -12.81
N ALA A 260 3.96 -11.01 -13.61
CA ALA A 260 2.81 -11.20 -14.51
C ALA A 260 3.16 -11.92 -15.84
N ARG A 261 4.38 -12.45 -15.99
CA ARG A 261 4.78 -13.17 -17.20
C ARG A 261 3.94 -14.45 -17.34
N GLY A 262 2.98 -14.43 -18.26
CA GLY A 262 2.06 -15.53 -18.51
C GLY A 262 0.58 -15.22 -18.20
N PHE A 263 0.30 -14.09 -17.53
CA PHE A 263 -1.07 -13.65 -17.26
C PHE A 263 -1.54 -12.62 -18.29
N SER A 264 -2.82 -12.71 -18.67
CA SER A 264 -3.42 -11.65 -19.49
C SER A 264 -3.52 -10.36 -18.67
N LYS A 265 -3.23 -9.22 -19.29
CA LYS A 265 -3.37 -7.89 -18.65
C LYS A 265 -4.78 -7.69 -18.08
N LYS A 266 -5.79 -8.24 -18.77
CA LYS A 266 -7.19 -8.23 -18.34
C LYS A 266 -7.37 -8.96 -17.00
N LYS A 267 -6.85 -10.19 -16.89
CA LYS A 267 -6.91 -10.98 -15.64
C LYS A 267 -6.17 -10.29 -14.50
N PHE A 268 -5.01 -9.70 -14.76
CA PHE A 268 -4.27 -8.92 -13.75
C PHE A 268 -5.08 -7.74 -13.21
N PHE A 269 -5.72 -6.95 -14.09
CA PHE A 269 -6.55 -5.82 -13.67
C PHE A 269 -7.83 -6.25 -12.94
N GLN A 270 -8.45 -7.34 -13.37
CA GLN A 270 -9.57 -7.93 -12.63
C GLN A 270 -9.16 -8.35 -11.23
N LEU A 271 -7.97 -8.94 -11.09
CA LEU A 271 -7.42 -9.32 -9.80
C LEU A 271 -7.10 -8.11 -8.91
N CYS A 272 -6.55 -7.04 -9.47
CA CYS A 272 -6.34 -5.79 -8.73
C CYS A 272 -7.66 -5.25 -8.16
N LEU A 273 -8.77 -5.30 -8.94
CA LEU A 273 -10.09 -4.88 -8.46
C LEU A 273 -10.61 -5.76 -7.34
N SER A 274 -10.61 -7.09 -7.53
CA SER A 274 -11.14 -8.03 -6.54
C SER A 274 -10.36 -7.99 -5.23
N GLU A 275 -9.03 -7.89 -5.30
CA GLU A 275 -8.17 -7.84 -4.12
C GLU A 275 -8.25 -6.50 -3.39
N ASN A 276 -8.38 -5.39 -4.13
CA ASN A 276 -8.66 -4.09 -3.55
C ASN A 276 -9.97 -4.11 -2.75
N ASP A 277 -11.04 -4.65 -3.33
CA ASP A 277 -12.34 -4.72 -2.67
C ASP A 277 -12.28 -5.66 -1.45
N ARG A 278 -11.68 -6.85 -1.60
CA ARG A 278 -11.56 -7.85 -0.54
C ARG A 278 -10.78 -7.34 0.68
N ARG A 279 -9.63 -6.69 0.45
CA ARG A 279 -8.77 -6.15 1.52
C ARG A 279 -9.45 -5.05 2.33
N MET A 280 -10.40 -4.32 1.73
CA MET A 280 -11.11 -3.22 2.38
C MET A 280 -12.55 -3.55 2.82
N ALA A 281 -13.11 -4.68 2.37
CA ALA A 281 -14.46 -5.13 2.73
C ALA A 281 -14.62 -5.34 4.23
N GLY A 282 -13.52 -5.68 4.90
CA GLY A 282 -13.45 -5.95 6.33
C GLY A 282 -13.54 -4.76 7.26
N TYR A 283 -13.40 -3.55 6.73
CA TYR A 283 -13.42 -2.31 7.53
C TYR A 283 -14.79 -1.65 7.51
N ASP A 284 -15.06 -0.82 8.52
CA ASP A 284 -16.32 -0.08 8.68
C ASP A 284 -16.81 0.50 7.35
N SER A 285 -17.97 0.05 6.88
CA SER A 285 -18.53 0.40 5.57
C SER A 285 -18.85 1.88 5.41
N ARG A 286 -18.95 2.62 6.53
CA ARG A 286 -19.23 4.07 6.54
C ARG A 286 -18.01 4.92 6.20
N LEU A 287 -16.79 4.37 6.33
CA LEU A 287 -15.56 5.07 5.93
C LEU A 287 -15.43 5.12 4.40
N LEU A 288 -14.76 6.13 3.87
CA LEU A 288 -14.46 6.25 2.45
C LEU A 288 -13.40 5.25 1.99
N ARG A 289 -13.47 4.85 0.72
CA ARG A 289 -12.53 3.94 0.05
C ARG A 289 -11.77 4.68 -1.07
N PRO A 290 -10.51 4.30 -1.36
CA PRO A 290 -9.76 4.83 -2.50
C PRO A 290 -10.35 4.35 -3.83
N MET A 291 -11.24 5.15 -4.42
CA MET A 291 -11.97 4.78 -5.65
C MET A 291 -11.32 5.24 -6.96
N MET A 292 -10.21 5.99 -6.92
CA MET A 292 -9.58 6.52 -8.14
C MET A 292 -9.13 5.39 -9.07
N MET A 293 -8.28 4.48 -8.59
CA MET A 293 -7.78 3.37 -9.40
C MET A 293 -8.86 2.35 -9.76
N PRO A 294 -9.75 1.92 -8.84
CA PRO A 294 -10.86 1.04 -9.19
C PRO A 294 -11.74 1.58 -10.32
N ARG A 295 -12.04 2.89 -10.32
CA ARG A 295 -12.82 3.52 -11.39
C ARG A 295 -12.05 3.55 -12.71
N LEU A 296 -10.78 3.98 -12.70
CA LEU A 296 -9.97 4.05 -13.91
C LEU A 296 -9.78 2.67 -14.56
N VAL A 297 -9.42 1.67 -13.75
CA VAL A 297 -9.22 0.30 -14.22
C VAL A 297 -10.53 -0.36 -14.63
N GLY A 298 -11.61 -0.15 -13.88
CA GLY A 298 -12.93 -0.63 -14.24
C GLY A 298 -13.42 -0.10 -15.60
N GLN A 299 -13.16 1.18 -15.90
CA GLN A 299 -13.45 1.72 -17.23
C GLN A 299 -12.54 1.13 -18.30
N LEU A 300 -11.23 1.03 -18.04
CA LEU A 300 -10.29 0.42 -18.98
C LEU A 300 -10.69 -1.01 -19.37
N LEU A 301 -11.10 -1.83 -18.38
CA LEU A 301 -11.54 -3.21 -18.59
C LEU A 301 -12.77 -3.32 -19.51
N ARG A 302 -13.66 -2.34 -19.52
CA ARG A 302 -14.82 -2.31 -20.44
C ARG A 302 -14.41 -2.18 -21.90
N PHE A 303 -13.25 -1.56 -22.17
CA PHE A 303 -12.70 -1.39 -23.52
C PHE A 303 -11.70 -2.50 -23.90
N MET A 304 -11.27 -3.33 -22.94
CA MET A 304 -10.40 -4.47 -23.18
C MET A 304 -11.25 -5.67 -23.62
N LYS A 305 -11.18 -6.03 -24.91
CA LYS A 305 -11.74 -7.27 -25.45
C LYS A 305 -11.12 -8.47 -24.75
#